data_AF-A0A017RVG4-F1
#
_entry.id   AF-A0A017RVG4-F1
#
_cell.length_a   1.000
_cell.length_b   1.000
_cell.length_c   1.000
_cell.angle_alpha   90.00
_cell.angle_beta   90.00
_cell.angle_gamma   90.00
#
_symmetry.space_group_name_H-M   'P 1'
#
loop_
_entity.id
_entity.type
_entity.pdbx_description
1 polymer ?
#
loop_
_entity_poly.entity_id
_entity_poly.type
_entity_poly.pdbx_seq_one_letter_code
_entity_poly.pdbx_strand_id
1 'polypeptide(L)'
;MNRYVFSLLLIIVIFSFMTKLLNKHFKEKKYVKYIPGILALIFGVYNYYLSQQESTVAFMDLVRALLAMMSGVAAFTVFFIGFLYDYIIPKLKR
;
A
#
# COMPACT_ATOMS: atom_id res chain seq x y z
N MET A 1 -6.08 -18.68 -8.83
CA MET A 1 -6.63 -17.33 -8.56
C MET A 1 -6.98 -17.09 -7.09
N ASN A 2 -7.71 -17.99 -6.41
CA ASN A 2 -8.16 -17.77 -5.01
C ASN A 2 -7.03 -17.40 -4.03
N ARG A 3 -5.85 -18.00 -4.16
CA ARG A 3 -4.69 -17.71 -3.30
C ARG A 3 -4.15 -16.28 -3.48
N TYR A 4 -4.14 -15.77 -4.71
CA TYR A 4 -3.66 -14.41 -5.00
C TYR A 4 -4.62 -13.34 -4.47
N VAL A 5 -5.92 -13.56 -4.67
CA VAL A 5 -6.97 -12.69 -4.10
C VAL A 5 -6.87 -12.65 -2.57
N PHE A 6 -6.62 -13.81 -1.94
CA PHE A 6 -6.40 -13.88 -0.50
C PHE A 6 -5.17 -13.07 -0.06
N SER A 7 -4.04 -13.16 -0.78
CA SER A 7 -2.85 -12.35 -0.51
C SER A 7 -3.14 -10.84 -0.61
N LEU A 8 -3.91 -10.41 -1.61
CA LEU A 8 -4.29 -9.00 -1.76
C LEU A 8 -5.19 -8.53 -0.62
N LEU A 9 -6.19 -9.33 -0.24
CA LEU A 9 -7.04 -9.03 0.91
C LEU A 9 -6.23 -8.90 2.21
N LEU A 10 -5.27 -9.79 2.41
CA LEU A 10 -4.39 -9.77 3.57
C LEU A 10 -3.53 -8.50 3.61
N ILE A 11 -2.99 -8.06 2.47
CA ILE A 11 -2.28 -6.78 2.35
C ILE A 11 -3.20 -5.61 2.72
N ILE A 12 -4.41 -5.59 2.16
CA ILE A 12 -5.39 -4.53 2.44
C ILE A 12 -5.64 -4.46 3.95
N VAL A 13 -5.93 -5.60 4.60
CA VAL A 13 -6.20 -5.65 6.05
C VAL A 13 -5.01 -5.16 6.87
N ILE A 14 -3.80 -5.63 6.57
CA ILE A 14 -2.58 -5.24 7.30
C ILE A 14 -2.31 -3.74 7.17
N PHE A 15 -2.30 -3.22 5.94
CA PHE A 15 -2.02 -1.80 5.70
C PHE A 15 -3.13 -0.90 6.24
N SER A 16 -4.39 -1.33 6.19
CA SER A 16 -5.51 -0.64 6.83
C SER A 16 -5.30 -0.53 8.34
N PHE A 17 -4.93 -1.64 8.97
CA PHE A 17 -4.69 -1.69 10.40
C PHE A 17 -3.50 -0.82 10.80
N MET A 18 -2.40 -0.88 10.04
CA MET A 18 -1.24 0.00 10.25
C MET A 18 -1.64 1.48 10.12
N THR A 19 -2.36 1.85 9.05
CA THR A 19 -2.80 3.24 8.81
C THR A 19 -3.67 3.74 9.96
N LYS A 20 -4.59 2.90 10.46
CA LYS A 20 -5.41 3.20 11.64
C LYS A 20 -4.57 3.37 12.91
N LEU A 21 -3.57 2.51 13.12
CA LEU A 21 -2.70 2.55 14.28
C LEU A 21 -1.82 3.81 14.28
N LEU A 22 -1.24 4.15 13.12
CA LEU A 22 -0.49 5.39 12.93
C LEU A 22 -1.37 6.63 13.14
N ASN A 23 -2.59 6.64 12.59
CA ASN A 23 -3.54 7.74 12.79
C ASN A 23 -3.94 7.90 14.27
N LYS A 24 -4.03 6.79 15.03
CA LYS A 24 -4.35 6.82 16.47
C LYS A 24 -3.19 7.36 17.31
N HIS A 25 -1.94 6.98 17.00
CA HIS A 25 -0.75 7.42 17.74
C HIS A 25 -0.33 8.86 17.39
N PHE A 26 -0.41 9.23 16.11
CA PHE A 26 0.09 10.52 15.60
C PHE A 26 -1.05 11.44 15.18
N LYS A 27 -2.05 11.64 16.06
CA LYS A 27 -3.25 12.45 15.78
C LYS A 27 -2.94 13.88 15.32
N GLU A 28 -1.84 14.45 15.81
CA GLU A 28 -1.41 15.81 15.46
C GLU A 28 -0.72 15.89 14.09
N LYS A 29 -0.03 14.81 13.69
CA LYS A 29 0.77 14.78 12.45
C LYS A 29 0.03 13.98 11.37
N LYS A 30 -0.92 14.63 10.71
CA LYS A 30 -1.75 14.04 9.65
C LYS A 30 -0.96 13.37 8.51
N TYR A 31 0.28 13.79 8.25
CA TYR A 31 1.11 13.23 7.20
C TYR A 31 1.69 11.84 7.52
N VAL A 32 1.84 11.49 8.80
CA VAL A 32 2.55 10.26 9.23
C VAL A 32 1.85 9.00 8.75
N LYS A 33 0.52 8.99 8.70
CA LYS A 33 -0.28 7.85 8.22
C LYS A 33 -0.11 7.55 6.72
N TYR A 34 0.41 8.50 5.94
CA TYR A 34 0.67 8.30 4.50
C TYR A 34 2.06 7.71 4.23
N ILE A 35 2.96 7.72 5.21
CA ILE A 35 4.33 7.20 5.07
C ILE A 35 4.34 5.74 4.58
N PRO A 36 3.55 4.81 5.15
CA PRO A 36 3.53 3.43 4.66
C PRO A 36 3.09 3.32 3.20
N GLY A 37 2.16 4.18 2.78
CA GLY A 37 1.65 4.22 1.40
C GLY A 37 2.68 4.76 0.42
N ILE A 38 3.40 5.82 0.81
CA ILE A 38 4.52 6.37 0.02
C ILE A 38 5.64 5.34 -0.11
N LEU A 39 6.01 4.66 0.98
CA LEU A 39 7.04 3.61 0.95
C LEU A 39 6.62 2.44 0.05
N ALA A 40 5.36 1.99 0.16
CA ALA A 40 4.82 0.95 -0.71
C ALA A 40 4.83 1.38 -2.19
N LEU A 41 4.50 2.65 -2.48
CA LEU A 41 4.53 3.18 -3.84
C LEU A 41 5.96 3.22 -4.40
N ILE A 42 6.93 3.73 -3.64
CA ILE A 42 8.34 3.76 -4.03
C ILE A 42 8.84 2.33 -4.28
N PHE A 43 8.52 1.40 -3.37
CA PHE A 43 8.91 0.00 -3.51
C PHE A 43 8.26 -0.65 -4.74
N GLY A 44 6.99 -0.34 -5.02
CA GLY A 44 6.29 -0.81 -6.21
C GLY A 44 6.91 -0.30 -7.51
N VAL A 45 7.21 1.01 -7.58
CA VAL A 45 7.88 1.64 -8.73
C VAL A 45 9.27 1.03 -8.94
N TYR A 46 10.03 0.81 -7.87
CA TYR A 46 11.34 0.18 -7.94
C TYR A 46 11.27 -1.24 -8.51
N ASN A 47 10.35 -2.07 -8.03
CA ASN A 47 10.15 -3.42 -8.56
C ASN A 47 9.65 -3.42 -10.01
N TYR A 48 8.78 -2.48 -10.38
CA TYR A 48 8.32 -2.31 -11.76
C TYR A 48 9.48 -1.96 -12.69
N TYR A 49 10.33 -1.00 -12.29
CA TYR A 49 11.53 -0.64 -13.05
C TYR A 49 12.48 -1.84 -13.21
N LEU A 50 12.71 -2.59 -12.14
CA LEU A 50 13.53 -3.81 -12.18
C LEU A 50 12.92 -4.94 -13.02
N SER A 51 11.59 -4.98 -13.17
CA SER A 51 10.94 -5.98 -14.04
C SER A 51 11.09 -5.69 -15.54
N GLN A 52 11.46 -4.45 -15.89
CA GLN A 52 11.70 -4.05 -17.28
C GLN A 52 13.17 -4.15 -17.69
N GLN A 53 14.08 -4.39 -16.75
CA GLN A 53 15.46 -4.71 -17.08
C GLN A 53 15.51 -6.19 -17.47
N GLU A 54 16.15 -6.52 -18.59
CA GLU A 54 16.37 -7.91 -18.99
C GLU A 54 17.11 -8.65 -17.88
N SER A 55 16.37 -9.43 -17.11
CA SER A 55 16.96 -10.35 -16.16
C SER A 55 17.28 -11.65 -16.90
N THR A 56 18.38 -12.28 -16.54
CA THR A 56 18.77 -13.59 -17.10
C THR A 56 17.76 -14.70 -16.74
N VAL A 57 16.77 -14.39 -15.89
CA VAL A 57 15.81 -15.34 -15.33
C VAL A 57 14.39 -14.78 -15.48
N ALA A 58 13.69 -15.15 -16.55
CA ALA A 58 12.34 -14.68 -16.87
C ALA A 58 11.31 -14.83 -15.72
N PHE A 59 11.51 -15.79 -14.81
CA PHE A 59 10.65 -15.94 -13.62
C PHE A 59 10.78 -14.77 -12.64
N MET A 60 11.97 -14.18 -12.52
CA MET A 60 12.24 -13.08 -11.59
C MET A 60 11.49 -11.81 -12.00
N ASP A 61 11.39 -11.55 -13.31
CA ASP A 61 10.65 -10.40 -13.83
C ASP A 61 9.16 -10.52 -13.54
N LEU A 62 8.62 -11.73 -13.63
CA LEU A 62 7.21 -12.00 -13.29
C LEU A 62 6.94 -11.79 -11.80
N VAL A 63 7.86 -12.23 -10.92
CA VAL A 63 7.76 -11.97 -9.47
C VAL A 63 7.85 -10.48 -9.16
N ARG A 64 8.78 -9.75 -9.79
CA ARG A 64 8.94 -8.30 -9.63
C ARG A 64 7.71 -7.53 -10.09
N ALA A 65 7.11 -7.90 -11.22
CA ALA A 65 5.85 -7.33 -11.69
C ALA A 65 4.70 -7.60 -10.70
N LEU A 66 4.63 -8.82 -10.14
CA LEU A 66 3.63 -9.17 -9.13
C LEU A 66 3.80 -8.33 -7.85
N LEU A 67 5.04 -8.17 -7.37
CA LEU A 67 5.37 -7.34 -6.22
C LEU A 67 5.04 -5.87 -6.46
N ALA A 68 5.27 -5.36 -7.68
CA ALA A 68 4.87 -4.02 -8.06
C ALA A 68 3.35 -3.83 -7.95
N MET A 69 2.56 -4.78 -8.46
CA MET A 69 1.09 -4.75 -8.35
C MET A 69 0.62 -4.81 -6.89
N MET A 70 1.16 -5.73 -6.09
CA MET A 70 0.83 -5.89 -4.67
C MET A 70 1.14 -4.62 -3.87
N SER A 71 2.28 -3.99 -4.16
CA SER A 71 2.68 -2.74 -3.51
C SER A 71 1.83 -1.56 -3.96
N GLY A 72 1.38 -1.55 -5.22
CA GLY A 72 0.39 -0.58 -5.71
C GLY A 72 -0.94 -0.66 -4.96
N VAL A 73 -1.45 -1.87 -4.74
CA VAL A 73 -2.67 -2.09 -3.94
C VAL A 73 -2.48 -1.62 -2.49
N ALA A 74 -1.34 -1.91 -1.88
CA ALA A 74 -1.01 -1.44 -0.54
C ALA A 74 -1.01 0.10 -0.48
N ALA A 75 -0.31 0.76 -1.42
CA ALA A 75 -0.25 2.21 -1.49
C ALA A 75 -1.64 2.83 -1.64
N PHE A 76 -2.43 2.35 -2.60
CA PHE A 76 -3.78 2.84 -2.83
C PHE A 76 -4.67 2.70 -1.59
N THR A 77 -4.58 1.56 -0.90
CA THR A 77 -5.32 1.30 0.35
C THR A 77 -4.96 2.33 1.43
N VAL A 78 -3.67 2.59 1.65
CA VAL A 78 -3.21 3.56 2.66
C VAL A 78 -3.69 4.97 2.32
N PHE A 79 -3.57 5.39 1.06
CA PHE A 79 -4.05 6.71 0.63
C PHE A 79 -5.56 6.85 0.79
N PHE A 80 -6.32 5.84 0.37
CA PHE A 80 -7.78 5.84 0.45
C PHE A 80 -8.26 5.91 1.90
N ILE A 81 -7.69 5.08 2.78
CA ILE A 81 -8.05 5.04 4.20
C ILE A 81 -7.57 6.29 4.94
N GLY A 82 -6.34 6.75 4.66
CA GLY A 82 -5.81 7.98 5.21
C GLY A 82 -6.70 9.17 4.89
N PHE A 83 -7.16 9.25 3.64
CA PHE A 83 -8.10 10.27 3.15
C PHE A 83 -9.47 10.15 3.83
N LEU A 84 -10.03 8.95 3.96
CA LEU A 84 -11.26 8.68 4.72
C LEU A 84 -11.18 9.22 6.16
N TYR A 85 -10.04 8.97 6.84
CA TYR A 85 -9.80 9.49 8.18
C TYR A 85 -9.64 11.01 8.25
N ASP A 86 -9.18 11.67 7.18
CA ASP A 86 -9.01 13.13 7.16
C ASP A 86 -10.30 13.88 6.80
N TYR A 87 -11.12 13.37 5.88
CA TYR A 87 -12.22 14.13 5.29
C TYR A 87 -13.61 13.68 5.73
N ILE A 88 -13.81 12.37 5.94
CA ILE A 88 -15.15 11.80 6.17
C ILE A 88 -15.41 11.64 7.67
N ILE A 89 -14.49 10.99 8.39
CA ILE A 89 -14.67 10.66 9.81
C ILE A 89 -14.78 11.91 10.72
N PRO A 90 -13.98 12.98 10.56
CA PRO A 90 -14.13 14.17 11.40
C PRO A 90 -15.41 14.97 11.10
N LYS A 91 -15.97 14.87 9.87
CA LYS A 91 -17.29 15.47 9.55
C LYS A 91 -18.46 14.73 10.19
N LEU A 92 -18.34 13.43 10.43
CA LEU A 92 -19.39 12.61 11.06
C LEU A 92 -19.45 12.79 12.60
N LYS A 93 -18.40 13.37 13.20
CA LYS A 93 -18.29 13.60 14.65
C LYS A 93 -18.60 15.03 15.10
N ARG A 94 -18.91 15.92 14.15
CA ARG A 94 -19.48 17.25 14.41
C ARG A 94 -20.98 17.19 14.21
#